data_AF-A0A7C4QCY0-F1
#
_entry.id   AF-A0A7C4QCY0-F1
#
_cell.length_a   1.000
_cell.length_b   1.000
_cell.length_c   1.000
_cell.angle_alpha   90.00
_cell.angle_beta   90.00
_cell.angle_gamma   90.00
#
_symmetry.space_group_name_H-M   'P 1'
#
loop_
_entity.id
_entity.type
_entity.pdbx_description
1 polymer ?
#
loop_
_entity_poly.entity_id
_entity_poly.type
_entity_poly.pdbx_seq_one_letter_code
_entity_poly.pdbx_strand_id
1 'polypeptide(L)' 'MRLSRLDLTNFRSYENKRVEFAELTVIVGANGAGKTNIIEAIGLVSTGMSQRAGKIEEMIRFGCEVATVSAIVEFEGDL' A
#
# COMPACT_ATOMS: atom_id res chain seq x y z
N MET A 1 16.97 3.65 5.18
CA MET A 1 15.76 3.87 4.37
C MET A 1 14.54 3.60 5.23
N ARG A 2 13.57 4.52 5.26
CA ARG A 2 12.34 4.45 6.08
C ARG A 2 11.13 4.83 5.23
N LEU A 3 10.06 4.04 5.27
CA LEU A 3 8.77 4.43 4.71
C LEU A 3 8.12 5.46 5.64
N SER A 4 7.86 6.67 5.17
CA SER A 4 7.18 7.70 5.97
C SER A 4 5.71 7.84 5.63
N ARG A 5 5.32 7.63 4.36
CA ARG A 5 3.93 7.76 3.92
C ARG A 5 3.57 6.77 2.81
N LEU A 6 2.33 6.31 2.83
CA LEU A 6 1.70 5.55 1.75
C LEU A 6 0.35 6.18 1.39
N ASP A 7 0.13 6.45 0.11
CA ASP A 7 -1.16 6.86 -0.44
C ASP A 7 -1.72 5.79 -1.38
N LEU A 8 -3.01 5.49 -1.19
CA LEU A 8 -3.76 4.50 -1.94
C LEU A 8 -5.01 5.15 -2.53
N THR A 9 -5.18 5.00 -3.84
CA THR A 9 -6.40 5.38 -4.55
C THR A 9 -6.91 4.19 -5.34
N ASN A 10 -8.17 3.83 -5.14
CA ASN A 10 -8.85 2.69 -5.77
C ASN A 10 -8.05 1.38 -5.71
N PHE A 11 -7.37 1.14 -4.59
CA PHE A 11 -6.53 -0.04 -4.40
C PHE A 11 -7.22 -1.05 -3.47
N ARG A 12 -7.49 -2.25 -3.98
CA ARG A 12 -8.21 -3.33 -3.27
C ARG A 12 -9.50 -2.79 -2.64
N SER A 13 -9.60 -2.85 -1.31
CA SER A 13 -10.77 -2.37 -0.56
C SER A 13 -10.72 -0.88 -0.20
N TYR A 14 -9.68 -0.14 -0.57
CA TYR A 14 -9.58 1.30 -0.31
C TYR A 14 -9.98 2.11 -1.53
N GLU A 15 -10.91 3.05 -1.33
CA GLU A 15 -11.20 4.09 -2.32
C GLU A 15 -10.15 5.19 -2.26
N ASN A 16 -9.92 5.76 -1.07
CA ASN A 16 -8.85 6.70 -0.78
C ASN A 16 -8.31 6.43 0.63
N LYS A 17 -6.99 6.26 0.77
CA LYS A 17 -6.36 6.08 2.08
C LYS A 17 -4.95 6.65 2.09
N ARG A 18 -4.66 7.49 3.07
CA ARG A 18 -3.31 7.88 3.47
C ARG A 18 -2.93 7.19 4.77
N VAL A 19 -1.70 6.71 4.84
CA VAL A 19 -1.08 6.16 6.05
C VAL A 19 0.23 6.89 6.26
N GLU A 20 0.36 7.57 7.39
CA GLU A 20 1.62 8.12 7.89
C GLU A 20 2.25 7.07 8.81
N PHE A 21 3.53 6.77 8.62
CA PHE A 21 4.26 5.76 9.37
C PHE A 21 5.20 6.41 10.38
N ALA A 22 5.14 5.92 11.62
CA ALA A 22 6.17 6.14 12.61
C ALA A 22 7.19 4.98 12.57
N GLU A 23 8.27 5.11 13.35
CA GLU A 23 9.29 4.05 13.51
C GLU A 23 8.67 2.69 13.87
N LEU A 24 7.69 2.70 14.78
CA LEU A 24 6.82 1.57 15.05
C LEU A 24 5.37 1.92 14.68
N THR A 25 4.80 1.16 13.74
CA THR A 25 3.41 1.34 13.30
C THR A 25 2.64 0.04 13.49
N VAL A 26 1.54 0.08 14.25
CA VAL A 26 0.65 -1.07 14.46
C VAL A 26 -0.65 -0.85 13.69
N ILE A 27 -0.96 -1.77 12.76
CA ILE A 27 -2.19 -1.71 11.97
C ILE A 27 -3.25 -2.62 12.61
N VAL A 28 -4.31 -2.01 13.17
CA VAL A 28 -5.38 -2.71 13.89
C VAL A 28 -6.72 -2.54 13.19
N GLY A 29 -7.59 -3.54 13.28
CA GLY A 29 -8.93 -3.54 12.71
C GLY A 29 -9.50 -4.95 12.58
N ALA A 30 -10.80 -5.06 12.29
CA ALA A 30 -11.47 -6.34 12.10
C ALA A 30 -10.90 -7.16 10.93
N ASN A 31 -11.22 -8.45 10.88
CA ASN A 31 -10.92 -9.27 9.69
C ASN A 31 -11.66 -8.70 8.47
N GLY A 32 -10.97 -8.66 7.33
CA GLY A 32 -11.51 -8.02 6.12
C GLY A 32 -11.39 -6.49 6.07
N ALA A 33 -10.92 -5.81 7.13
CA ALA A 33 -10.81 -4.34 7.16
C ALA A 33 -9.70 -3.74 6.26
N GLY A 34 -9.02 -4.55 5.44
CA GLY A 34 -7.99 -4.09 4.52
C GLY A 34 -6.57 -3.98 5.09
N LYS A 35 -6.31 -4.47 6.32
CA LYS A 35 -4.96 -4.46 6.94
C LYS A 35 -3.89 -5.06 6.03
N THR A 36 -4.15 -6.24 5.47
CA THR A 36 -3.24 -6.92 4.52
C THR A 36 -3.08 -6.16 3.21
N ASN A 37 -4.07 -5.34 2.81
CA ASN A 37 -3.94 -4.52 1.60
C ASN A 37 -2.88 -3.43 1.80
N ILE A 38 -2.72 -2.87 3.01
CA ILE A 38 -1.64 -1.92 3.31
C ILE A 38 -0.28 -2.60 3.13
N ILE A 39 -0.09 -3.80 3.70
CA ILE A 39 1.15 -4.57 3.55
C ILE A 39 1.42 -4.93 2.09
N GLU A 40 0.39 -5.33 1.35
CA GLU A 40 0.48 -5.67 -0.07
C GLU A 40 0.85 -4.44 -0.93
N ALA A 41 0.31 -3.25 -0.62
CA ALA A 41 0.66 -2.02 -1.30
C ALA A 41 2.13 -1.61 -1.07
N ILE A 42 2.65 -1.80 0.15
CA ILE A 42 4.08 -1.59 0.46
C ILE A 42 4.94 -2.56 -0.37
N GLY A 43 4.56 -3.83 -0.44
CA GLY A 43 5.23 -4.81 -1.30
C GLY A 43 5.21 -4.44 -2.78
N LEU A 44 4.04 -4.01 -3.29
CA LEU A 44 3.86 -3.61 -4.67
C LEU A 44 4.75 -2.41 -5.04
N VAL A 45 4.74 -1.33 -4.25
CA VAL A 45 5.54 -0.14 -4.57
C VAL A 45 7.05 -0.40 -4.44
N SER A 46 7.44 -1.38 -3.64
CA SER A 46 8.85 -1.74 -3.46
C SER A 46 9.38 -2.67 -4.54
N THR A 47 8.53 -3.50 -5.15
CA THR A 47 8.95 -4.60 -6.04
C THR A 47 8.32 -4.60 -7.43
N GLY A 48 7.29 -3.78 -7.65
CA GLY A 48 6.45 -3.81 -8.86
C GLY A 48 5.53 -5.03 -8.95
N MET A 49 5.51 -5.93 -7.95
CA MET A 49 4.75 -7.17 -7.99
C MET A 49 3.88 -7.35 -6.76
N SER A 50 2.75 -8.05 -6.93
CA SER A 50 1.99 -8.57 -5.80
C SER A 50 2.52 -9.93 -5.36
N GLN A 51 2.50 -10.18 -4.05
CA GLN A 51 2.78 -11.49 -3.46
C GLN A 51 1.54 -12.40 -3.38
N ARG A 52 0.35 -11.88 -3.73
CA ARG A 52 -0.93 -12.57 -3.57
C ARG A 52 -1.77 -12.60 -4.84
N ALA A 53 -1.77 -11.52 -5.61
CA ALA A 53 -2.49 -11.42 -6.86
C ALA A 53 -1.73 -12.18 -7.96
N GLY A 54 -2.46 -12.90 -8.81
CA GLY A 54 -1.87 -13.49 -10.02
C GLY A 54 -1.62 -12.44 -11.10
N LYS A 55 -2.38 -11.33 -11.06
CA LYS A 55 -2.26 -10.21 -11.98
C LYS A 55 -2.44 -8.86 -11.27
N ILE A 56 -1.80 -7.81 -11.78
CA ILE A 56 -1.84 -6.48 -11.15
C ILE A 56 -3.25 -5.87 -11.21
N GLU A 57 -4.03 -6.17 -12.24
CA GLU A 57 -5.39 -5.63 -12.40
C GLU A 57 -6.35 -6.12 -11.29
N GLU A 58 -6.08 -7.28 -10.69
CA GLU A 58 -6.84 -7.80 -9.53
C GLU A 58 -6.66 -6.94 -8.27
N MET A 59 -5.68 -6.04 -8.28
CA MET A 59 -5.43 -5.09 -7.19
C MET A 59 -6.26 -3.82 -7.33
N ILE A 60 -6.91 -3.59 -8.48
CA ILE A 60 -7.80 -2.45 -8.70
C ILE A 60 -9.10 -2.68 -7.93
N ARG A 61 -9.60 -1.64 -7.27
CA ARG A 61 -10.88 -1.65 -6.56
C ARG A 61 -12.00 -2.00 -7.53
N PHE A 62 -12.92 -2.86 -7.08
CA PHE A 62 -14.07 -3.26 -7.88
C PHE A 62 -14.85 -2.05 -8.41
N GLY A 63 -15.14 -2.05 -9.71
CA GLY A 63 -15.83 -0.95 -10.40
C GLY A 63 -14.94 0.23 -10.81
N CYS A 64 -13.63 0.16 -10.56
CA CYS A 64 -12.66 1.16 -11.00
C CYS A 64 -11.80 0.61 -12.14
N GLU A 65 -11.31 1.51 -13.01
CA GLU A 65 -10.42 1.15 -14.13
C GLU A 65 -8.93 1.33 -13.79
N VAL A 66 -8.63 2.18 -12.80
CA VAL A 66 -7.27 2.56 -12.44
C VAL A 66 -7.12 2.59 -10.92
N ALA A 67 -5.97 2.12 -10.44
CA ALA A 67 -5.51 2.27 -9.08
C ALA A 67 -4.16 3.00 -9.04
N THR A 68 -3.88 3.70 -7.94
CA THR A 68 -2.58 4.32 -7.70
C THR A 68 -2.09 3.95 -6.31
N VAL A 69 -0.81 3.56 -6.23
CA VAL A 69 -0.08 3.33 -5.00
C VAL A 69 1.17 4.18 -5.05
N SER A 70 1.37 5.04 -4.05
CA SER A 70 2.53 5.92 -3.98
C SER A 70 3.09 5.92 -2.57
N ALA A 71 4.41 6.02 -2.45
CA ALA A 71 5.10 6.02 -1.17
C ALA A 71 6.11 7.16 -1.07
N ILE A 72 6.26 7.73 0.12
CA ILE A 72 7.37 8.61 0.46
C ILE A 72 8.34 7.81 1.31
N VAL A 73 9.61 7.80 0.90
CA VAL A 73 10.69 7.10 1.56
C VAL A 73 11.79 8.09 1.91
N GLU A 74 12.30 7.98 3.12
CA GLU A 74 13.40 8.78 3.64
C GLU A 74 14.67 7.93 3.67
N PHE A 75 15.79 8.52 3.27
CA PHE A 75 17.10 7.89 3.34
C PHE A 75 17.90 8.58 4.44
N GLU A 76 18.51 7.78 5.31
CA GLU A 76 19.51 8.26 6.26
C GLU A 76 20.88 7.87 5.71
N GLY A 77 21.66 8.85 5.26
CA GLY A 77 22.97 8.69 4.63
C GLY A 77 23.03 9.18 3.18
N ASP A 78 24.25 9.31 2.66
CA ASP A 78 24.52 9.59 1.24
C ASP A 78 24.28 8.32 0.39
N LEU A 79 23.61 8.47 -0.76
CA LEU A 79 23.31 7.39 -1.71
C LEU A 79 24.56 6.84 -2.41
#